data_AF-A0A950W361-F1
#
_entry.id   AF-A0A950W361-F1
#
_cell.length_a   1.000
_cell.length_b   1.000
_cell.length_c   1.000
_cell.angle_alpha   90.00
_cell.angle_beta   90.00
_cell.angle_gamma   90.00
#
_symmetry.space_group_name_H-M   'P 1'
#
loop_
_entity.id
_entity.type
_entity.pdbx_description
1 polymer ?
#
loop_
_entity_poly.entity_id
_entity_poly.type
_entity_poly.pdbx_seq_one_letter_code
_entity_poly.pdbx_strand_id
1 'polypeptide(L)'
;MGQVTVPVNGRSYTVSCDDGQEGRIRRLAQYVDAKVGEFVGTVGQVGEARLLLLAALVIADELSDANEAAANGGAGGTKRTAAIAAELQTP
;
A
#
# COMPACT_ATOMS: atom_id res chain seq x y z
N MET A 1 9.02 -4.11 -24.18
CA MET A 1 8.98 -5.00 -22.99
C MET A 1 9.99 -4.45 -22.00
N GLY A 2 9.54 -3.62 -21.08
CA GLY A 2 10.36 -2.98 -20.06
C GLY A 2 10.35 -3.76 -18.75
N GLN A 3 11.36 -3.51 -17.92
CA GLN A 3 11.37 -3.94 -16.52
C GLN A 3 11.75 -2.74 -15.66
N VAL A 4 11.11 -2.64 -14.51
CA VAL A 4 11.42 -1.62 -13.52
C VAL A 4 11.72 -2.30 -12.21
N THR A 5 12.90 -1.99 -11.65
CA THR A 5 13.23 -2.35 -10.29
C THR A 5 12.73 -1.26 -9.36
N VAL A 6 11.94 -1.65 -8.36
CA VAL A 6 11.36 -0.76 -7.36
C VAL A 6 11.78 -1.19 -5.95
N PRO A 7 12.30 -0.27 -5.12
CA PRO A 7 12.59 -0.57 -3.72
C PRO A 7 11.30 -0.45 -2.88
N VAL A 8 11.06 -1.41 -1.99
CA VAL A 8 10.01 -1.40 -0.97
C VAL A 8 10.59 -1.96 0.32
N ASN A 9 10.54 -1.20 1.42
CA ASN A 9 11.08 -1.57 2.73
C ASN A 9 12.52 -2.11 2.69
N GLY A 10 13.37 -1.46 1.90
CA GLY A 10 14.78 -1.87 1.74
C GLY A 10 15.01 -3.10 0.86
N ARG A 11 13.98 -3.71 0.26
CA ARG A 11 14.10 -4.80 -0.71
C ARG A 11 13.75 -4.36 -2.12
N SER A 12 14.46 -4.89 -3.10
CA SER A 12 14.24 -4.58 -4.51
C SER A 12 13.34 -5.63 -5.16
N TYR A 13 12.29 -5.15 -5.83
CA TYR A 13 11.34 -5.96 -6.59
C TYR A 13 11.42 -5.58 -8.06
N THR A 14 11.51 -6.58 -8.95
CA THR A 14 11.49 -6.35 -10.40
C THR A 14 10.10 -6.59 -10.95
N VAL A 15 9.52 -5.58 -11.58
CA VAL A 15 8.18 -5.62 -12.17
C VAL A 15 8.29 -5.44 -13.67
N SER A 16 7.70 -6.36 -14.43
CA SER A 16 7.58 -6.26 -15.88
C SER A 16 6.48 -5.26 -16.24
N CYS A 17 6.74 -4.36 -17.18
CA CYS A 17 5.77 -3.39 -17.65
C CYS A 17 5.93 -3.11 -19.15
N ASP A 18 4.87 -2.59 -19.76
CA ASP A 18 4.93 -2.08 -21.13
C ASP A 18 5.74 -0.78 -21.21
N ASP A 19 6.22 -0.49 -22.42
CA ASP A 19 7.06 0.67 -22.67
C ASP A 19 6.25 1.96 -22.40
N GLY A 20 6.80 2.88 -21.59
CA GLY A 20 6.12 4.11 -21.17
C GLY A 20 5.33 4.00 -19.86
N GLN A 21 5.16 2.81 -19.28
CA GLN A 21 4.51 2.65 -17.97
C GLN A 21 5.50 2.74 -16.80
N GLU A 22 6.82 2.85 -17.05
CA GLU A 22 7.82 2.78 -15.98
C GLU A 22 7.62 3.85 -14.92
N GLY A 23 7.28 5.06 -15.34
CA GLY A 23 7.01 6.18 -14.43
C GLY A 23 5.79 5.94 -13.54
N ARG A 24 4.74 5.30 -14.07
CA ARG A 24 3.55 4.94 -13.29
C ARG A 24 3.88 3.87 -12.25
N ILE A 25 4.60 2.82 -12.65
CA ILE A 25 5.02 1.74 -11.74
C ILE A 25 5.90 2.28 -10.61
N ARG A 26 6.87 3.16 -10.90
CA ARG A 26 7.71 3.80 -9.86
C ARG A 26 6.88 4.58 -8.85
N ARG A 27 5.92 5.39 -9.30
CA ARG A 27 5.04 6.16 -8.41
C ARG A 27 4.18 5.25 -7.53
N LEU A 28 3.61 4.19 -8.11
CA LEU A 28 2.83 3.21 -7.34
C LEU A 28 3.68 2.50 -6.30
N ALA A 29 4.91 2.11 -6.64
CA ALA A 29 5.81 1.46 -5.69
C ALA A 29 6.25 2.40 -4.56
N GLN A 30 6.52 3.68 -4.85
CA GLN A 30 6.78 4.69 -3.82
C GLN A 30 5.60 4.86 -2.87
N TYR A 31 4.37 4.79 -3.37
CA TYR A 31 3.19 4.83 -2.53
C TYR A 31 3.09 3.62 -1.59
N VAL A 32 3.34 2.42 -2.12
CA VAL A 32 3.38 1.19 -1.33
C VAL A 32 4.49 1.26 -0.27
N ASP A 33 5.68 1.72 -0.63
CA ASP A 33 6.82 1.86 0.28
C ASP A 33 6.50 2.81 1.45
N ALA A 34 5.89 3.96 1.15
CA ALA A 34 5.44 4.91 2.18
C ALA A 34 4.44 4.26 3.15
N LYS A 35 3.44 3.54 2.63
CA LYS A 35 2.45 2.83 3.46
C LYS A 35 3.10 1.75 4.31
N VAL A 36 4.02 0.97 3.76
CA VAL A 36 4.77 -0.03 4.52
C VAL A 36 5.59 0.62 5.64
N GLY A 37 6.22 1.77 5.38
CA GLY A 37 7.00 2.54 6.36
C GLY A 37 6.18 2.99 7.57
N GLU A 38 4.89 3.32 7.39
CA GLU A 38 3.98 3.67 8.49
C GLU A 38 3.82 2.53 9.51
N PHE A 39 3.85 1.27 9.05
CA PHE A 39 3.69 0.10 9.91
C PHE A 39 4.98 -0.38 10.57
N VAL A 40 6.15 -0.10 9.99
CA VAL A 40 7.45 -0.50 10.54
C VAL A 40 7.65 0.06 11.96
N GLY A 41 7.24 1.29 12.21
CA GLY A 41 7.33 1.93 13.53
C GLY A 41 6.33 1.41 14.57
N THR A 42 5.22 0.82 14.13
CA THR A 42 4.09 0.44 14.99
C THR A 42 4.07 -1.05 15.32
N VAL A 43 4.37 -1.88 14.33
CA VAL A 43 4.27 -3.35 14.43
C VAL A 43 5.64 -3.98 14.68
N GLY A 44 6.73 -3.27 14.41
CA GLY A 44 8.09 -3.81 14.47
C GLY A 44 8.40 -4.73 13.28
N GLN A 45 9.55 -5.41 13.31
CA GLN A 45 10.01 -6.33 12.26
C GLN A 45 9.30 -7.70 12.33
N VAL A 46 7.96 -7.72 12.47
CA VAL A 46 7.13 -8.96 12.56
C VAL A 46 7.10 -9.75 11.24
N GLY A 47 7.80 -9.26 10.21
CA GLY A 47 8.01 -9.92 8.94
C GLY A 47 7.46 -9.09 7.80
N GLU A 48 8.27 -8.93 6.75
CA GLU A 48 7.92 -8.12 5.58
C GLU A 48 6.59 -8.50 4.94
N ALA A 49 6.29 -9.80 4.83
CA ALA A 49 5.04 -10.28 4.25
C ALA A 49 3.80 -9.72 4.97
N ARG A 50 3.88 -9.59 6.31
CA ARG A 50 2.80 -9.04 7.13
C ARG A 50 2.67 -7.53 6.95
N LEU A 51 3.79 -6.83 6.86
CA LEU A 51 3.80 -5.39 6.59
C LEU A 51 3.21 -5.06 5.20
N LEU A 52 3.57 -5.85 4.19
CA LEU A 52 3.01 -5.73 2.84
C LEU A 52 1.52 -6.05 2.81
N LEU A 53 1.06 -7.06 3.56
CA LEU A 53 -0.36 -7.37 3.70
C LEU A 53 -1.14 -6.21 4.32
N LEU A 54 -0.63 -5.62 5.41
CA LEU A 54 -1.26 -4.47 6.06
C LEU A 54 -1.33 -3.27 5.11
N ALA A 55 -0.21 -2.94 4.44
CA ALA A 55 -0.18 -1.87 3.45
C ALA A 55 -1.18 -2.12 2.30
N ALA A 56 -1.25 -3.35 1.79
CA ALA A 56 -2.19 -3.70 0.72
C ALA A 56 -3.66 -3.53 1.16
N LEU A 57 -4.00 -3.93 2.39
CA LEU A 57 -5.36 -3.77 2.94
C LEU A 57 -5.74 -2.30 3.10
N VAL A 58 -4.82 -1.45 3.60
CA VAL A 58 -5.07 -0.01 3.72
C VAL A 58 -5.27 0.65 2.35
N ILE A 59 -4.42 0.32 1.38
CA ILE A 59 -4.55 0.85 0.02
C ILE A 59 -5.87 0.41 -0.62
N ALA A 60 -6.31 -0.83 -0.37
CA ALA A 60 -7.58 -1.34 -0.87
C ALA A 60 -8.79 -0.61 -0.25
N ASP A 61 -8.75 -0.30 1.05
CA ASP A 61 -9.77 0.47 1.75
C ASP A 61 -9.86 1.90 1.20
N GLU A 62 -8.73 2.58 1.01
CA GLU A 62 -8.68 3.91 0.40
C GLU A 62 -9.25 3.93 -1.03
N LEU A 63 -8.97 2.89 -1.81
CA LEU A 63 -9.52 2.76 -3.16
C LEU A 63 -11.03 2.46 -3.13
N SER A 64 -11.49 1.65 -2.18
CA SER A 64 -12.91 1.37 -1.97
C SER A 64 -13.66 2.66 -1.65
N ASP A 65 -13.19 3.42 -0.67
CA ASP A 65 -13.74 4.72 -0.28
C ASP A 65 -13.76 5.71 -1.47
N ALA A 66 -12.66 5.79 -2.23
CA ALA A 66 -12.57 6.66 -3.39
C ALA A 66 -13.58 6.28 -4.50
N ASN A 67 -13.77 4.98 -4.74
CA ASN A 67 -14.73 4.49 -5.71
C ASN A 67 -16.18 4.73 -5.26
N GLU A 68 -16.50 4.49 -3.98
CA GLU A 68 -17.81 4.78 -3.41
C GLU A 68 -18.13 6.27 -3.44
N ALA A 69 -17.16 7.13 -3.10
CA ALA A 69 -17.31 8.58 -3.17
C ALA A 69 -17.56 9.06 -4.61
N ALA A 70 -16.85 8.48 -5.59
CA ALA A 70 -17.05 8.77 -7.01
C ALA A 70 -18.43 8.30 -7.51
N ALA A 71 -18.92 7.17 -7.01
CA ALA A 71 -20.24 6.64 -7.37
C ALA A 71 -21.42 7.42 -6.74
N ASN A 72 -21.26 7.91 -5.50
CA ASN A 72 -22.36 8.51 -4.72
C ASN A 72 -22.34 10.05 -4.66
N GLY A 73 -21.50 10.73 -5.44
CA GLY A 73 -21.49 12.20 -5.49
C GLY A 73 -20.82 12.89 -4.29
N GLY A 74 -19.99 12.16 -3.54
CA GLY A 74 -19.11 12.68 -2.49
C GLY A 74 -19.76 12.86 -1.11
N ALA A 75 -19.42 11.97 -0.18
CA ALA A 75 -19.06 12.22 1.24
C ALA A 75 -19.16 10.92 2.05
N GLY A 76 -18.02 10.27 2.31
CA GLY A 76 -17.90 9.18 3.29
C GLY A 76 -16.76 8.24 2.93
N GLY A 77 -15.83 7.87 3.81
CA GLY A 77 -15.58 8.36 5.15
C GLY A 77 -14.18 7.92 5.57
N THR A 78 -13.25 8.87 5.67
CA THR A 78 -11.88 8.60 6.11
C THR A 78 -11.88 8.14 7.58
N LYS A 79 -11.55 6.86 7.82
CA LYS A 79 -10.96 6.24 9.03
C LYS A 79 -11.58 4.86 9.36
N ARG A 80 -11.27 3.80 8.61
CA ARG A 80 -11.59 2.43 9.05
C ARG A 80 -10.37 1.51 9.15
N THR A 81 -9.40 1.59 8.24
CA THR A 81 -8.23 0.70 8.28
C THR A 81 -7.09 1.07 9.24
N ALA A 82 -7.04 2.28 9.81
CA ALA A 82 -6.04 2.57 10.87
C ALA A 82 -6.22 1.67 12.12
N ALA A 83 -7.41 1.07 12.31
CA ALA A 83 -7.70 0.17 13.44
C ALA A 83 -7.19 -1.26 13.24
N ILE A 84 -7.11 -1.79 12.01
CA ILE A 84 -6.66 -3.18 11.77
C ILE A 84 -5.18 -3.39 12.16
N ALA A 85 -4.35 -2.35 12.11
CA ALA A 85 -2.97 -2.43 12.58
C ALA A 85 -2.89 -2.62 14.11
N ALA A 86 -3.85 -2.11 14.87
CA ALA A 86 -3.88 -2.22 16.33
C ALA A 86 -4.43 -3.57 16.82
N GLU A 87 -5.37 -4.19 16.11
CA GLU A 87 -5.95 -5.49 16.53
C GLU A 87 -5.02 -6.68 16.29
N LEU A 88 -4.14 -6.61 15.29
CA LEU A 88 -3.14 -7.64 15.00
C LEU A 88 -2.06 -7.77 16.10
N GLN A 89 -2.13 -7.00 17.18
CA GLN A 89 -1.22 -7.01 18.32
C GLN A 89 -1.75 -7.76 19.55
N THR A 90 -2.93 -8.37 19.46
CA THR A 90 -3.49 -9.16 20.57
C THR A 90 -2.94 -10.61 20.50
N PRO A 91 -2.45 -11.17 21.62
CA PRO A 91 -1.66 -12.41 21.67
C PRO A 91 -2.33 -13.66 21.10
#